data_AF-A0A950TXU4-F1
#
_entry.id   AF-A0A950TXU4-F1
#
_cell.length_a   1.000
_cell.length_b   1.000
_cell.length_c   1.000
_cell.angle_alpha   90.00
_cell.angle_beta   90.00
_cell.angle_gamma   90.00
#
_symmetry.space_group_name_H-M   'P 1'
#
loop_
_entity.id
_entity.type
_entity.pdbx_description
1 polymer ?
#
loop_
_entity_poly.entity_id
_entity_poly.type
_entity_poly.pdbx_seq_one_letter_code
_entity_poly.pdbx_strand_id
1 'polypeptide(L)'
;MPPHDPLDCLKCPALCCRMAGYVRVSRDDIRRLAKFLNLTVRQFEERHIIEKTRKGEKRIKAGYRTCQFLTPDRMCGVYEARPRDCRGYVCWNQDDETVYDFARFLQMPVDNLRAGEVAADAKEKLARAKRQARR
;
A
#
# COMPACT_ATOMS: atom_id res chain seq x y z
N MET A 1 -2.77 12.74 -23.61
CA MET A 1 -3.00 12.40 -22.18
C MET A 1 -2.18 13.39 -21.39
N PRO A 2 -2.79 14.30 -20.62
CA PRO A 2 -2.04 15.33 -19.91
C PRO A 2 -1.10 14.65 -18.89
N PRO A 3 0.11 15.18 -18.65
CA PRO A 3 0.98 14.68 -17.61
C PRO A 3 0.28 14.88 -16.25
N HIS A 4 0.00 13.78 -15.55
CA HIS A 4 -0.51 13.84 -14.19
C HIS A 4 0.60 14.38 -13.27
N ASP A 5 0.22 15.24 -12.32
CA ASP A 5 1.17 15.80 -11.35
C ASP A 5 1.91 14.68 -10.58
N PRO A 6 3.19 14.89 -10.24
CA PRO A 6 3.94 13.97 -9.40
C PRO A 6 3.18 13.69 -8.11
N LEU A 7 3.01 12.41 -7.80
CA LEU A 7 2.13 11.97 -6.75
C LEU A 7 2.55 12.46 -5.36
N ASP A 8 1.59 13.05 -4.62
CA ASP A 8 1.73 13.30 -3.19
C ASP A 8 1.50 12.01 -2.40
N CYS A 9 2.59 11.37 -1.99
CA CYS A 9 2.54 10.12 -1.22
C CYS A 9 1.86 10.29 0.14
N LEU A 10 1.65 11.51 0.63
CA LEU A 10 0.92 11.79 1.87
C LEU A 10 -0.59 11.66 1.70
N LYS A 11 -1.10 11.78 0.47
CA LYS A 11 -2.54 11.69 0.17
C LYS A 11 -3.00 10.28 -0.20
N CYS A 12 -2.07 9.42 -0.59
CA CYS A 12 -2.39 8.05 -0.97
C CYS A 12 -2.54 7.14 0.27
N PRO A 13 -3.57 6.26 0.36
CA PRO A 13 -3.74 5.31 1.46
C PRO A 13 -2.74 4.13 1.42
N ALA A 14 -1.50 4.39 1.04
CA ALA A 14 -0.40 3.43 0.88
C ALA A 14 -0.69 2.29 -0.11
N LEU A 15 -1.37 2.58 -1.23
CA LEU A 15 -1.78 1.59 -2.22
C LEU A 15 -0.61 0.80 -2.80
N CYS A 16 0.53 1.45 -3.03
CA CYS A 16 1.74 0.76 -3.48
C CYS A 16 2.23 -0.29 -2.47
N CYS A 17 2.14 0.02 -1.17
CA CYS A 17 2.62 -0.86 -0.11
C CYS A 17 1.60 -1.95 0.23
N ARG A 18 0.30 -1.69 0.07
CA ARG A 18 -0.77 -2.64 0.40
C ARG A 18 -1.18 -3.48 -0.81
N MET A 19 -1.52 -2.86 -1.93
CA MET A 19 -2.19 -3.50 -3.06
C MET A 19 -1.27 -3.85 -4.24
N ALA A 20 -0.13 -3.17 -4.41
CA ALA A 20 0.77 -3.53 -5.53
C ALA A 20 1.19 -5.01 -5.41
N GLY A 21 1.38 -5.69 -6.53
CA GLY A 21 1.74 -7.11 -6.52
C GLY A 21 3.17 -7.35 -6.04
N TYR A 22 3.91 -8.17 -6.79
CA TYR A 22 5.30 -8.47 -6.47
C TYR A 22 6.18 -7.23 -6.60
N VAL A 23 7.07 -7.02 -5.62
CA VAL A 23 8.12 -6.01 -5.73
C VAL A 23 9.44 -6.72 -5.95
N ARG A 24 9.96 -6.63 -7.17
CA ARG A 24 11.28 -7.17 -7.52
C ARG A 24 12.35 -6.16 -7.13
N VAL A 25 13.50 -6.69 -6.74
CA VAL A 25 14.67 -5.89 -6.41
C VAL A 25 15.87 -6.36 -7.22
N SER A 26 16.52 -5.42 -7.88
CA SER A 26 17.82 -5.64 -8.51
C SER A 26 18.94 -5.66 -7.47
N ARG A 27 20.15 -6.05 -7.88
CA ARG A 27 21.34 -5.95 -7.00
C ARG A 27 21.63 -4.52 -6.58
N ASP A 28 21.37 -3.54 -7.45
CA ASP A 28 21.52 -2.11 -7.12
C ASP A 28 20.47 -1.65 -6.12
N ASP A 29 19.23 -2.10 -6.24
CA ASP A 29 18.17 -1.82 -5.27
C ASP A 29 18.53 -2.38 -3.89
N ILE A 30 19.02 -3.62 -3.84
CA ILE A 30 19.48 -4.27 -2.61
C ILE A 30 20.61 -3.46 -1.97
N ARG A 31 21.60 -3.01 -2.74
CA ARG A 31 22.69 -2.17 -2.22
C ARG A 31 22.17 -0.85 -1.65
N ARG A 32 21.24 -0.18 -2.33
CA ARG A 32 20.63 1.06 -1.82
C ARG A 32 19.83 0.85 -0.55
N LEU A 33 18.98 -0.18 -0.51
CA LEU A 33 18.14 -0.50 0.64
C LEU A 33 18.99 -0.94 1.84
N ALA A 34 20.01 -1.77 1.62
CA ALA A 34 20.94 -2.18 2.66
C ALA A 34 21.68 -0.96 3.26
N LYS A 35 22.20 -0.07 2.40
CA LYS A 35 22.84 1.18 2.85
C LYS A 35 21.89 2.06 3.66
N PHE A 36 20.65 2.21 3.21
CA PHE A 36 19.65 3.02 3.90
C PHE A 36 19.28 2.46 5.28
N LEU A 37 19.18 1.13 5.40
CA LEU A 37 18.88 0.44 6.65
C LEU A 37 20.12 0.19 7.53
N ASN A 38 21.28 0.68 7.12
CA ASN A 38 22.57 0.44 7.78
C ASN A 38 22.88 -1.06 7.98
N LEU A 39 22.58 -1.87 6.97
CA LEU A 39 22.85 -3.30 6.92
C LEU A 39 23.88 -3.62 5.84
N THR A 40 24.60 -4.73 6.03
CA THR A 40 25.34 -5.35 4.93
C THR A 40 24.37 -5.93 3.90
N VAL A 41 24.82 -6.07 2.64
CA VAL A 41 24.02 -6.72 1.59
C VAL A 41 23.60 -8.13 2.00
N ARG A 42 24.49 -8.90 2.65
CA ARG A 42 24.17 -10.25 3.10
C ARG A 42 23.06 -10.25 4.16
N GLN A 43 23.17 -9.39 5.17
CA GLN A 43 22.14 -9.24 6.21
C GLN A 43 20.81 -8.77 5.63
N PHE A 44 20.83 -7.84 4.66
CA PHE A 44 19.60 -7.42 3.98
C PHE A 44 18.96 -8.59 3.25
N GLU A 45 19.76 -9.38 2.52
CA GLU A 45 19.25 -10.52 1.78
C GLU A 45 18.67 -11.61 2.68
N GLU A 46 19.27 -11.87 3.83
CA GLU A 46 18.78 -12.82 4.82
C GLU A 46 17.48 -12.36 5.48
N ARG A 47 17.32 -11.06 5.76
CA ARG A 47 16.18 -10.52 6.52
C ARG A 47 15.00 -10.08 5.67
N HIS A 48 15.25 -9.57 4.47
CA HIS A 48 14.26 -8.78 3.73
C HIS A 48 13.88 -9.36 2.37
N ILE A 49 14.62 -10.34 1.86
CA ILE A 49 14.24 -11.07 0.64
C ILE A 49 13.35 -12.24 1.06
N ILE A 50 12.09 -12.20 0.61
CA ILE A 50 11.08 -13.19 0.99
C ILE A 50 10.92 -14.30 -0.04
N GLU A 51 11.31 -14.06 -1.29
CA GLU A 51 11.18 -15.02 -2.38
C GLU A 51 12.34 -14.84 -3.37
N LYS A 52 12.87 -15.96 -3.85
CA LYS A 52 13.81 -16.04 -4.97
C LYS A 52 13.18 -16.91 -6.05
N THR A 53 12.92 -16.34 -7.22
CA THR A 53 12.32 -17.09 -8.32
C THR A 53 13.34 -18.03 -8.96
N ARG A 54 12.88 -19.02 -9.73
CA ARG A 54 13.76 -19.93 -10.49
C ARG A 54 14.66 -19.20 -11.50
N LYS A 55 14.27 -18.00 -11.92
CA LYS A 55 15.07 -17.11 -12.80
C LYS A 55 16.10 -16.28 -12.03
N GLY A 56 16.21 -16.45 -10.71
CA GLY A 56 17.13 -15.69 -9.87
C GLY A 56 16.64 -14.29 -9.48
N GLU A 57 15.39 -13.94 -9.78
CA GLU A 57 14.82 -12.66 -9.34
C GLU A 57 14.56 -12.70 -7.83
N LYS A 58 14.95 -11.64 -7.13
CA LYS A 58 14.72 -11.49 -5.69
C LYS A 58 13.53 -10.56 -5.45
N ARG A 59 12.68 -10.90 -4.49
CA ARG A 59 11.48 -10.12 -4.16
C ARG A 59 11.45 -9.78 -2.67
N ILE A 60 11.01 -8.57 -2.37
CA ILE A 60 10.79 -8.06 -0.99
C ILE A 60 9.31 -8.06 -0.60
N LYS A 61 8.42 -8.33 -1.55
CA LYS A 61 6.96 -8.38 -1.39
C LYS A 61 6.36 -9.43 -2.32
N ALA A 62 5.38 -10.18 -1.82
CA ALA A 62 4.73 -11.27 -2.53
C ALA A 62 3.23 -11.03 -2.61
N GLY A 63 2.71 -10.92 -3.84
CA GLY A 63 1.29 -10.70 -4.11
C GLY A 63 0.71 -9.51 -3.34
N TYR A 64 -0.45 -9.73 -2.71
CA TYR A 64 -1.21 -8.71 -1.97
C TYR A 64 -0.80 -8.56 -0.49
N ARG A 65 0.30 -9.18 -0.05
CA ARG A 65 0.77 -9.03 1.34
C ARG A 65 1.28 -7.62 1.58
N THR A 66 0.90 -6.99 2.69
CA THR A 66 1.43 -5.67 3.07
C THR A 66 2.96 -5.65 3.06
N CYS A 67 3.54 -4.61 2.45
CA CYS A 67 4.99 -4.41 2.42
C CYS A 67 5.55 -4.32 3.83
N GLN A 68 6.65 -5.03 4.10
CA GLN A 68 7.35 -5.03 5.39
C GLN A 68 7.93 -3.66 5.80
N PHE A 69 8.04 -2.72 4.86
CA PHE A 69 8.55 -1.37 5.11
C PHE A 69 7.42 -0.32 5.27
N LEU A 70 6.17 -0.74 5.38
CA LEU A 70 5.05 0.17 5.65
C LEU A 70 5.02 0.55 7.13
N THR A 71 5.02 1.84 7.44
CA THR A 71 4.90 2.35 8.81
C THR A 71 3.44 2.40 9.28
N PRO A 72 3.19 2.52 10.60
CA PRO A 72 1.83 2.69 11.15
C PRO A 72 1.10 3.92 10.57
N ASP A 73 1.86 4.99 10.28
CA ASP A 73 1.36 6.24 9.71
C ASP A 73 1.04 6.15 8.21
N ARG A 74 1.04 4.93 7.65
CA ARG A 74 0.79 4.64 6.22
C ARG A 74 1.87 5.23 5.29
N MET A 75 3.06 5.47 5.82
CA MET A 75 4.20 5.97 5.06
C MET A 75 5.19 4.86 4.72
N CYS A 76 5.95 5.03 3.64
CA CYS A 76 7.02 4.10 3.32
C CYS A 76 8.24 4.41 4.18
N GLY A 77 8.66 3.49 5.05
CA GLY A 77 9.83 3.64 5.91
C GLY A 77 11.16 3.66 5.15
N VAL A 78 11.16 3.32 3.86
CA VAL A 78 12.36 3.34 2.98
C VAL A 78 12.15 4.24 1.75
N TYR A 79 11.38 5.31 1.90
CA TYR A 79 10.91 6.14 0.78
C TYR A 79 12.05 6.63 -0.15
N GLU A 80 13.16 7.09 0.41
CA GLU A 80 14.33 7.57 -0.33
C GLU A 80 15.09 6.44 -1.05
N ALA A 81 15.05 5.24 -0.48
CA ALA A 81 15.72 4.05 -1.00
C ALA A 81 14.80 3.13 -1.80
N ARG A 82 13.59 3.60 -2.16
CA ARG A 82 12.60 2.80 -2.90
C ARG A 82 13.22 2.10 -4.12
N PRO A 83 12.92 0.81 -4.32
CA PRO A 83 13.39 0.09 -5.49
C PRO A 83 12.72 0.61 -6.77
N ARG A 84 13.29 0.27 -7.93
CA ARG A 84 12.77 0.70 -9.24
C ARG A 84 11.28 0.39 -9.41
N ASP A 85 10.84 -0.81 -9.04
CA ASP A 85 9.43 -1.21 -9.11
C ASP A 85 8.53 -0.31 -8.24
N CYS A 86 8.99 0.10 -7.06
CA CYS A 86 8.23 1.02 -6.20
C CYS A 86 8.25 2.48 -6.69
N ARG A 87 9.31 2.90 -7.40
CA ARG A 87 9.39 4.24 -8.02
C ARG A 87 8.52 4.33 -9.28
N GLY A 88 8.39 3.23 -10.01
CA GLY A 88 7.55 3.14 -11.20
C GLY A 88 6.06 2.96 -10.89
N TYR A 89 5.70 2.68 -9.64
CA TYR A 89 4.30 2.58 -9.24
C TYR A 89 3.66 3.96 -9.24
N VAL A 90 2.75 4.19 -10.17
CA VAL A 90 1.90 5.38 -10.21
C VAL A 90 0.64 5.05 -9.42
N CYS A 91 0.45 5.66 -8.25
CA CYS A 91 -0.88 5.71 -7.66
C CYS A 91 -1.72 6.74 -8.43
N TRP A 92 -2.97 6.40 -8.64
CA TRP A 92 -3.90 7.25 -9.37
C TRP A 92 -4.36 8.34 -8.42
N ASN A 93 -3.76 9.52 -8.52
CA ASN A 93 -4.28 10.73 -7.86
C ASN A 93 -5.46 11.23 -8.71
N GLN A 94 -6.57 10.52 -8.63
CA GLN A 94 -7.83 10.88 -9.28
C GLN A 94 -8.80 11.30 -8.17
N ASP A 95 -9.54 12.37 -8.39
CA ASP A 95 -10.57 12.85 -7.45
C ASP A 95 -11.79 11.90 -7.39
N ASP A 96 -11.82 10.89 -8.26
CA ASP A 96 -12.89 9.91 -8.36
C ASP A 96 -12.64 8.69 -7.44
N GLU A 97 -13.35 8.64 -6.32
CA GLU A 97 -13.28 7.55 -5.33
C GLU A 97 -13.81 6.21 -5.87
N THR A 98 -14.55 6.18 -6.99
CA THR A 98 -15.13 4.93 -7.53
C THR A 98 -14.07 3.88 -7.86
N VAL A 99 -12.86 4.30 -8.25
CA VAL A 99 -11.75 3.38 -8.50
C VAL A 99 -11.22 2.77 -7.19
N TYR A 100 -11.24 3.52 -6.09
CA TYR A 100 -10.87 3.04 -4.77
C TYR A 100 -11.92 2.06 -4.22
N ASP A 101 -13.20 2.37 -4.38
CA ASP A 101 -14.30 1.48 -4.01
C ASP A 101 -14.30 0.20 -4.84
N PHE A 102 -13.99 0.30 -6.14
CA PHE A 102 -13.83 -0.86 -7.01
C PHE A 102 -12.64 -1.74 -6.57
N ALA A 103 -11.52 -1.13 -6.21
CA ALA A 103 -10.36 -1.86 -5.67
C ALA A 103 -10.67 -2.52 -4.32
N ARG A 104 -11.45 -1.87 -3.45
CA ARG A 104 -11.92 -2.41 -2.17
C ARG A 104 -12.89 -3.58 -2.37
N PHE A 105 -13.79 -3.47 -3.35
CA PHE A 105 -14.73 -4.53 -3.75
C PHE A 105 -14.03 -5.80 -4.21
N LEU A 106 -12.95 -5.69 -4.99
CA LEU A 106 -12.14 -6.83 -5.44
C LEU A 106 -11.36 -7.53 -4.31
N GLN A 107 -11.11 -6.85 -3.19
CA GLN A 107 -10.16 -7.28 -2.16
C GLN A 107 -10.83 -7.77 -0.87
N MET A 108 -12.13 -7.54 -0.69
CA MET A 108 -12.89 -8.00 0.47
C MET A 108 -14.02 -8.91 0.02
N PRO A 109 -14.32 -10.00 0.76
CA PRO A 109 -15.56 -10.75 0.56
C PRO A 109 -16.75 -9.79 0.66
N VAL A 110 -17.69 -9.91 -0.27
CA VAL A 110 -18.88 -9.05 -0.37
C VAL A 110 -19.64 -8.95 0.95
N ASP A 111 -19.65 -10.03 1.74
CA ASP A 111 -20.32 -10.08 3.05
C ASP A 111 -19.71 -9.11 4.06
N ASN A 112 -18.39 -8.93 4.04
CA ASN A 112 -17.70 -8.00 4.94
C ASN A 112 -17.95 -6.53 4.56
N LEU A 113 -18.13 -6.26 3.26
CA LEU A 113 -18.47 -4.92 2.77
C LEU A 113 -19.89 -4.55 3.18
N ARG A 114 -20.85 -5.45 2.96
CA ARG A 114 -22.25 -5.28 3.37
C ARG A 114 -22.39 -5.11 4.88
N ALA A 115 -21.65 -5.87 5.67
CA ALA A 115 -21.63 -5.69 7.12
C ALA A 115 -21.13 -4.29 7.54
N GLY A 116 -20.14 -3.77 6.82
CA GLY A 116 -19.62 -2.41 7.02
C GLY A 116 -20.62 -1.31 6.66
N GLU A 117 -21.34 -1.46 5.55
CA GLU A 117 -22.40 -0.55 5.10
C GLU A 117 -23.54 -0.48 6.13
N VAL A 118 -24.02 -1.64 6.58
CA VAL A 118 -25.09 -1.72 7.61
C VAL A 118 -24.63 -1.06 8.92
N ALA A 119 -23.37 -1.26 9.31
CA ALA A 119 -22.81 -0.63 10.51
C ALA A 119 -22.67 0.89 10.38
N ALA A 120 -22.33 1.39 9.18
CA ALA A 120 -22.26 2.83 8.90
C ALA A 120 -23.65 3.47 8.95
N ASP A 121 -24.64 2.87 8.28
CA ASP A 121 -26.04 3.30 8.30
C ASP A 121 -26.61 3.32 9.72
N ALA A 122 -26.32 2.30 10.53
CA ALA A 122 -26.76 2.23 11.91
C ALA A 122 -26.14 3.36 12.75
N LYS A 123 -24.84 3.67 12.56
CA LYS A 123 -24.16 4.77 13.22
C LYS A 123 -24.75 6.12 12.82
N GLU A 124 -25.06 6.32 11.55
CA GLU A 124 -25.63 7.57 11.05
C GLU A 124 -27.07 7.79 11.56
N LYS A 125 -27.90 6.74 11.53
CA LYS A 125 -29.26 6.76 12.12
C LYS A 125 -29.20 7.09 13.61
N LEU A 126 -28.27 6.47 14.34
CA LEU A 126 -28.05 6.76 15.76
C LEU A 126 -27.59 8.20 15.99
N ALA A 127 -26.66 8.71 15.18
CA ALA A 127 -26.19 10.08 15.25
C ALA A 127 -27.32 11.09 14.97
N ARG A 128 -28.18 10.81 13.98
CA ARG A 128 -29.34 11.63 13.64
C ARG A 128 -30.39 11.64 14.74
N ALA A 129 -30.69 10.47 15.32
CA ALA A 129 -31.59 10.36 16.47
C ALA A 129 -31.06 11.13 17.70
N LYS A 130 -29.76 11.04 17.99
CA LYS A 130 -29.12 11.82 19.08
C LYS A 130 -29.17 13.33 18.85
N ARG A 131 -29.08 13.79 17.59
CA ARG A 131 -29.20 15.22 17.24
C ARG A 131 -30.64 15.72 17.40
N GLN A 132 -31.62 14.88 17.07
CA GLN A 132 -33.04 15.20 17.23
C GLN A 132 -33.47 15.22 18.69
N ALA A 133 -32.93 14.34 19.53
CA ALA A 133 -33.20 14.31 20.97
C ALA A 133 -32.50 15.43 21.79
N ARG A 134 -31.61 16.21 21.15
CA ARG A 134 -30.93 17.37 21.76
C ARG A 134 -31.56 18.73 21.37
N ARG A 135 -32.61 18.72 20.55
CA ARG A 135 -33.46 19.86 20.22
C ARG A 135 -34.73 19.79 21.05
#